data_AF-A0A0G1JFS5-F1
#
_entry.id   AF-A0A0G1JFS5-F1
#
_cell.length_a   1.000
_cell.length_b   1.000
_cell.length_c   1.000
_cell.angle_alpha   90.00
_cell.angle_beta   90.00
_cell.angle_gamma   90.00
#
_symmetry.space_group_name_H-M   'P 1'
#
loop_
_entity.id
_entity.type
_entity.pdbx_description
1 polymer ?
#
loop_
_entity_poly.entity_id
_entity_poly.type
_entity_poly.pdbx_seq_one_letter_code
_entity_poly.pdbx_strand_id
1 'polypeptide(L)'
;MAVKDKKESRIKIKLNAYDHRIIDLSCSKIVDVAVRTGARAIGPVPLPTRIEKYTVIRGPHIDKRSREQFEMRTHKRLLEVVSPTPATIDALSHLSLPAGVGISIKI
;
A
#
# COMPACT_ATOMS: atom_id res chain seq x y z
N MET A 1 20.46 -33.83 -0.55
CA MET A 1 20.89 -32.42 -0.63
C MET A 1 19.78 -31.53 -0.11
N ALA A 2 19.83 -31.14 1.16
CA ALA A 2 18.85 -30.22 1.74
C ALA A 2 19.26 -28.79 1.41
N VAL A 3 18.43 -28.08 0.64
CA VAL A 3 18.59 -26.65 0.39
C VAL A 3 18.31 -25.94 1.72
N LYS A 4 19.36 -25.42 2.36
CA LYS A 4 19.22 -24.55 3.54
C LYS A 4 18.54 -23.26 3.09
N ASP A 5 17.28 -23.06 3.48
CA ASP A 5 16.58 -21.79 3.38
C ASP A 5 17.32 -20.73 4.23
N LYS A 6 18.17 -19.94 3.57
CA LYS A 6 18.72 -18.71 4.16
C LYS A 6 17.53 -17.81 4.47
N LYS A 7 17.28 -17.54 5.77
CA LYS A 7 16.40 -16.45 6.20
C LYS A 7 17.03 -15.13 5.75
N GLU A 8 16.77 -14.75 4.50
CA GLU A 8 17.05 -13.40 4.02
C GLU A 8 16.13 -12.43 4.78
N SER A 9 16.71 -11.39 5.38
CA SER A 9 15.94 -10.30 5.98
C SER A 9 15.07 -9.68 4.89
N ARG A 10 13.76 -9.68 5.09
CA ARG A 10 12.76 -9.23 4.11
C ARG A 10 11.96 -8.09 4.72
N ILE A 11 12.01 -6.93 4.07
CA ILE A 11 11.21 -5.79 4.50
C ILE A 11 9.89 -5.84 3.75
N LYS A 12 8.78 -5.81 4.48
CA LYS A 12 7.43 -5.73 3.93
C LYS A 12 6.91 -4.32 4.08
N ILE A 13 6.58 -3.68 2.96
CA ILE A 13 6.05 -2.34 2.91
C ILE A 13 4.59 -2.44 2.49
N LYS A 14 3.69 -2.03 3.38
CA LYS A 14 2.25 -1.97 3.10
C LYS A 14 1.85 -0.53 2.82
N LEU A 15 1.26 -0.31 1.67
CA LEU A 15 0.71 0.97 1.25
C LEU A 15 -0.82 0.91 1.37
N ASN A 16 -1.42 1.94 1.97
CA ASN A 16 -2.88 2.12 2.02
C ASN A 16 -3.23 3.52 1.51
N ALA A 17 -4.23 3.65 0.65
CA ALA A 17 -4.72 4.94 0.17
C ALA A 17 -6.21 4.88 -0.18
N TYR A 18 -6.86 6.04 -0.25
CA TYR A 18 -8.24 6.17 -0.74
C TYR A 18 -8.32 6.30 -2.26
N ASP A 19 -7.29 6.86 -2.90
CA ASP A 19 -7.19 6.96 -4.36
C ASP A 19 -6.18 5.94 -4.91
N HIS A 20 -6.63 5.15 -5.89
CA HIS A 20 -5.83 4.17 -6.61
C HIS A 20 -4.74 4.81 -7.47
N ARG A 21 -4.96 6.03 -8.01
CA ARG A 21 -3.99 6.68 -8.90
C ARG A 21 -2.72 7.07 -8.15
N ILE A 22 -2.90 7.63 -6.96
CA ILE A 22 -1.80 8.13 -6.13
C ILE A 22 -0.97 6.96 -5.58
N ILE A 23 -1.61 5.87 -5.15
CA ILE A 23 -0.90 4.68 -4.64
C ILE A 23 -0.11 3.98 -5.74
N ASP A 24 -0.61 3.92 -6.98
CA ASP A 24 0.09 3.27 -8.09
C ASP A 24 1.31 4.08 -8.55
N LEU A 25 1.18 5.41 -8.61
CA LEU A 25 2.31 6.32 -8.83
C LEU A 25 3.37 6.16 -7.72
N SER A 26 2.93 6.10 -6.48
CA SER A 26 3.81 5.93 -5.32
C SER A 26 4.53 4.59 -5.33
N CYS A 27 3.81 3.53 -5.72
CA CYS A 27 4.35 2.19 -5.81
C CYS A 27 5.45 2.11 -6.87
N SER A 28 5.20 2.71 -8.04
CA SER A 28 6.17 2.79 -9.14
C SER A 28 7.44 3.51 -8.69
N LYS A 29 7.31 4.68 -8.03
CA LYS A 29 8.45 5.42 -7.48
C LYS A 29 9.27 4.61 -6.47
N ILE A 30 8.60 3.86 -5.58
CA ILE A 30 9.30 3.02 -4.58
C ILE A 30 10.07 1.89 -5.27
N VAL A 31 9.49 1.27 -6.30
CA VAL A 31 10.16 0.24 -7.09
C VAL A 31 11.37 0.82 -7.83
N ASP A 32 11.24 1.98 -8.48
CA ASP A 32 12.34 2.63 -9.19
C ASP A 32 13.52 2.94 -8.25
N VAL A 33 13.22 3.41 -7.03
CA VAL A 33 14.23 3.69 -6.01
C VAL A 33 14.91 2.40 -5.54
N ALA A 34 14.16 1.33 -5.31
CA ALA A 34 14.71 0.04 -4.90
C ALA A 34 15.63 -0.55 -5.98
N VAL A 35 15.26 -0.41 -7.26
CA VAL A 35 16.10 -0.84 -8.39
C VAL A 35 17.38 0.01 -8.45
N ARG A 36 17.27 1.34 -8.25
CA ARG A 36 18.43 2.25 -8.26
C ARG A 36 19.43 1.95 -7.14
N THR A 37 18.97 1.52 -5.97
CA THR A 37 19.83 1.15 -4.83
C THR A 37 20.34 -0.29 -4.89
N GLY A 38 19.98 -1.06 -5.92
CA GLY A 38 20.44 -2.43 -6.14
C GLY A 38 19.73 -3.48 -5.27
N ALA A 39 18.62 -3.12 -4.63
CA ALA A 39 17.81 -4.08 -3.87
C ALA A 39 16.84 -4.82 -4.79
N ARG A 40 16.60 -6.11 -4.52
CA ARG A 40 15.63 -6.89 -5.29
C ARG A 40 14.23 -6.63 -4.74
N ALA A 41 13.44 -5.83 -5.45
CA ALA A 41 12.03 -5.63 -5.12
C ALA A 41 11.16 -6.73 -5.73
N ILE A 42 10.31 -7.35 -4.91
CA ILE A 42 9.13 -8.08 -5.34
C ILE A 42 8.06 -7.02 -5.60
N GLY A 43 7.56 -7.00 -6.84
CA GLY A 43 6.78 -5.91 -7.40
C GLY A 43 5.46 -5.60 -6.67
N PRO A 44 4.72 -4.58 -7.13
CA PRO A 44 3.47 -4.12 -6.54
C PRO A 44 2.41 -5.23 -6.47
N VAL A 45 2.24 -5.90 -5.33
CA VAL A 45 1.17 -6.90 -5.19
C VAL A 45 -0.13 -6.19 -4.78
N PRO A 46 -1.19 -6.19 -5.62
CA PRO A 46 -2.50 -5.72 -5.21
C PRO A 46 -3.05 -6.62 -4.11
N LEU A 47 -3.40 -6.02 -2.98
CA LEU A 47 -4.24 -6.69 -1.99
C LEU A 47 -5.70 -6.30 -2.25
N PRO A 48 -6.66 -7.17 -1.88
CA PRO A 48 -8.07 -6.87 -2.00
C PRO A 48 -8.43 -5.53 -1.36
N THR A 49 -9.14 -4.69 -2.12
CA THR A 49 -9.64 -3.40 -1.65
C THR A 49 -10.69 -3.62 -0.58
N ARG A 50 -10.55 -2.94 0.57
CA ARG A 50 -11.59 -2.95 1.59
C ARG A 50 -12.65 -1.94 1.18
N ILE A 51 -13.88 -2.41 1.00
CA ILE A 51 -15.03 -1.58 0.62
C ILE A 51 -15.98 -1.56 1.82
N GLU A 52 -16.14 -0.40 2.43
CA GLU A 52 -17.10 -0.17 3.51
C GLU A 52 -18.29 0.59 2.96
N LYS A 53 -19.50 0.05 3.10
CA LYS A 53 -20.73 0.63 2.56
C LYS A 53 -21.57 1.17 3.71
N TYR A 54 -22.01 2.42 3.59
CA TYR A 54 -22.81 3.12 4.57
C TYR A 54 -24.11 3.57 3.90
N THR A 55 -25.24 3.13 4.46
CA THR A 55 -26.57 3.56 3.99
C THR A 55 -27.14 4.57 4.96
N VAL A 56 -27.44 5.78 4.48
CA VAL A 56 -28.11 6.82 5.28
C VAL A 56 -29.46 7.18 4.66
N ILE A 57 -30.36 7.73 5.47
CA ILE A 57 -31.61 8.30 4.99
C ILE A 57 -31.31 9.72 4.49
N ARG A 58 -31.82 10.11 3.31
CA ARG A 58 -31.56 11.45 2.75
C ARG A 58 -32.27 12.55 3.51
N GLY A 59 -33.51 12.28 3.90
CA GLY A 59 -34.38 13.23 4.59
C GLY A 59 -34.34 13.10 6.11
N PRO A 60 -34.63 14.17 6.85
CA PRO A 60 -34.70 14.14 8.31
C PRO A 60 -35.97 13.43 8.84
N HIS A 61 -37.03 13.25 8.04
CA HIS A 61 -38.32 12.72 8.53
C HIS A 61 -39.04 11.80 7.51
N ILE A 62 -39.70 10.76 8.04
CA ILE A 62 -40.64 9.79 7.44
C ILE A 62 -40.15 8.94 6.23
N ASP A 63 -39.34 9.48 5.31
CA ASP A 63 -39.06 8.83 4.01
C ASP A 63 -37.99 7.71 4.06
N LYS A 64 -38.35 6.53 4.58
CA LYS A 64 -37.42 5.38 4.72
C LYS A 64 -36.99 4.74 3.39
N ARG A 65 -37.74 4.97 2.30
CA ARG A 65 -37.41 4.47 0.94
C ARG A 65 -36.35 5.35 0.25
N SER A 66 -36.23 6.61 0.65
CA SER A 66 -35.20 7.51 0.15
C SER A 66 -33.89 7.30 0.92
N ARG A 67 -33.04 6.40 0.39
CA ARG A 67 -31.73 6.09 0.97
C ARG A 67 -30.61 6.58 0.04
N GLU A 68 -29.52 6.99 0.65
CA GLU A 68 -28.24 7.26 -0.01
C GLU A 68 -27.24 6.18 0.39
N GLN A 69 -26.45 5.76 -0.59
CA GLN A 69 -25.43 4.73 -0.42
C GLN A 69 -24.08 5.37 -0.63
N PHE A 70 -23.30 5.44 0.43
CA PHE A 70 -21.92 5.89 0.39
C PHE A 70 -21.00 4.69 0.52
N GLU A 71 -19.82 4.79 -0.06
CA GLU A 71 -18.78 3.80 0.15
C GLU A 71 -17.41 4.45 0.37
N MET A 72 -16.64 3.83 1.25
CA MET A 72 -15.25 4.16 1.49
C MET A 72 -14.40 3.02 0.95
N ARG A 73 -13.59 3.30 -0.07
CA ARG A 73 -12.69 2.33 -0.68
C ARG A 73 -11.28 2.57 -0.16
N THR A 74 -10.69 1.56 0.47
CA THR A 74 -9.26 1.58 0.81
C THR A 74 -8.51 0.62 -0.10
N HIS A 75 -7.68 1.20 -0.96
CA HIS A 75 -6.76 0.48 -1.83
C HIS A 75 -5.51 0.09 -1.05
N LYS A 76 -5.12 -1.18 -1.16
CA LYS A 76 -3.99 -1.74 -0.43
C LYS A 76 -3.00 -2.34 -1.42
N ARG A 77 -1.73 -1.99 -1.30
CA ARG A 77 -0.63 -2.62 -2.07
C ARG A 77 0.40 -3.14 -1.08
N LEU A 78 1.01 -4.28 -1.42
CA LEU A 78 2.13 -4.86 -0.69
C LEU A 78 3.35 -4.87 -1.60
N LEU A 79 4.46 -4.40 -1.06
CA LEU A 79 5.79 -4.50 -1.66
C LEU A 79 6.69 -5.28 -0.70
N GLU A 80 7.54 -6.13 -1.23
CA GLU A 80 8.52 -6.87 -0.43
C GLU A 80 9.92 -6.64 -1.02
N VAL A 81 10.85 -6.16 -0.20
CA VAL A 81 12.24 -5.96 -0.61
C VAL A 81 13.07 -7.10 -0.07
N VAL A 82 13.72 -7.82 -0.97
CA VAL A 82 14.60 -8.95 -0.68
C VAL A 82 16.05 -8.46 -0.70
N SER A 83 16.78 -8.70 0.39
CA SER A 83 18.16 -8.21 0.63
C SER A 83 18.22 -6.66 0.76
N PRO A 84 17.84 -6.12 1.92
CA PRO A 84 17.96 -4.69 2.17
C PRO A 84 19.43 -4.29 2.34
N THR A 85 19.87 -3.28 1.59
CA THR A 85 21.12 -2.54 1.88
C THR A 85 20.80 -1.39 2.84
N PRO A 86 21.75 -0.97 3.71
CA PRO A 86 21.54 0.20 4.58
C PRO A 86 21.13 1.45 3.78
N ALA A 87 21.76 1.66 2.62
CA ALA A 87 21.41 2.73 1.69
C ALA A 87 19.95 2.67 1.18
N THR A 88 19.38 1.46 1.06
CA THR A 88 17.97 1.30 0.67
C THR A 88 17.02 1.68 1.82
N ILE A 89 17.36 1.36 3.07
CA ILE A 89 16.56 1.72 4.24
C ILE A 89 16.47 3.24 4.39
N ASP A 90 17.60 3.92 4.19
CA ASP A 90 17.68 5.38 4.25
C ASP A 90 16.91 6.02 3.09
N ALA A 91 17.07 5.51 1.88
CA ALA A 91 16.36 6.00 0.69
C ALA A 91 14.83 5.84 0.79
N LEU A 92 14.35 4.74 1.40
CA LEU A 92 12.92 4.50 1.61
C LEU A 92 12.34 5.39 2.71
N SER A 93 13.11 5.71 3.75
CA SER A 93 12.68 6.57 4.86
C SER A 93 12.63 8.05 4.46
N HIS A 94 13.53 8.48 3.58
CA HIS A 94 13.61 9.86 3.09
C HIS A 94 12.78 10.13 1.83
N LEU A 95 12.06 9.13 1.30
CA LEU A 95 11.28 9.31 0.08
C LEU A 95 10.08 10.24 0.33
N SER A 96 10.00 11.33 -0.45
CA SER A 96 8.84 12.22 -0.45
C SER A 96 7.68 11.58 -1.20
N LEU A 97 6.82 10.91 -0.44
CA LEU A 97 5.60 10.33 -0.98
C LEU A 97 4.47 11.37 -1.07
N PRO A 98 3.56 11.24 -2.06
CA PRO A 98 2.42 12.14 -2.20
C PRO A 98 1.56 12.15 -0.94
N ALA A 99 1.01 13.31 -0.60
CA ALA A 99 0.04 13.44 0.49
C ALA A 99 -1.17 12.52 0.21
N GLY A 100 -1.53 11.67 1.17
CA GLY A 100 -2.68 10.76 1.07
C GLY A 100 -2.35 9.26 0.98
N VAL A 101 -1.06 8.88 1.01
CA VAL A 101 -0.63 7.47 1.10
C VAL A 101 -0.12 7.17 2.50
N GLY A 102 -0.74 6.21 3.17
CA GLY A 102 -0.27 5.67 4.45
C GLY A 102 0.70 4.50 4.23
N ILE A 103 1.87 4.56 4.87
CA ILE A 103 2.92 3.55 4.76
C ILE A 103 3.05 2.83 6.10
N SER A 104 3.16 1.51 6.06
CA SER A 104 3.54 0.70 7.21
C SER A 104 4.70 -0.20 6.81
N ILE A 105 5.82 -0.06 7.51
CA ILE A 105 7.03 -0.86 7.30
C ILE A 105 7.04 -1.95 8.38
N LYS A 106 7.19 -3.21 7.94
CA LYS A 106 7.38 -4.36 8.82
C LYS A 106 8.70 -5.05 8.45
N ILE A 107 9.55 -5.23 9.46
CA ILE A 107 10.83 -5.95 9.37
C ILE A 107 10.61 -7.42 9.71
#